data_AF-A0A6B0UVB4-F1
#
_entry.id   AF-A0A6B0UVB4-F1
#
_cell.length_a   1.000
_cell.length_b   1.000
_cell.length_c   1.000
_cell.angle_alpha   90.00
_cell.angle_beta   90.00
_cell.angle_gamma   90.00
#
_symmetry.space_group_name_H-M   'P 1'
#
loop_
_entity.id
_entity.type
_entity.pdbx_description
1 polymer ?
#
loop_
_entity_poly.entity_id
_entity_poly.type
_entity_poly.pdbx_seq_one_letter_code
_entity_poly.pdbx_strand_id
1 'polypeptide(L)'
;MLPIFSVVTVCTILATQMPSKALSSTATLGRKFFQFFQALEEGDVIYTTKASYRQGRSRVDCVKYTKISSDETKLRLCMQSAINNKGLQPYPMKITYRQERKCDVVSESWSGGKYTLTILYVGDMCVVYRVREKTALTPGKEACGIWRK
;
A
#
# COMPACT_ATOMS: atom_id res chain seq x y z
N MET A 1 2.09 22.67 -37.42
CA MET A 1 2.12 21.21 -37.65
C MET A 1 3.54 20.74 -37.39
N LEU A 2 3.89 19.83 -36.49
CA LEU A 2 3.18 18.99 -35.53
C LEU A 2 4.21 18.67 -34.40
N PRO A 3 3.88 18.89 -33.12
CA PRO A 3 4.73 18.54 -32.00
C PRO A 3 4.38 17.11 -31.54
N ILE A 4 5.14 16.10 -31.95
CA ILE A 4 4.91 14.71 -31.50
C ILE A 4 6.10 14.08 -30.78
N PHE A 5 7.24 14.76 -30.67
CA PHE A 5 8.44 14.14 -30.06
C PHE A 5 8.67 14.49 -28.57
N SER A 6 7.67 14.99 -27.85
CA SER A 6 7.82 15.31 -26.41
C SER A 6 7.04 14.40 -25.45
N VAL A 7 6.18 13.50 -25.94
CA VAL A 7 5.31 12.70 -25.05
C VAL A 7 5.92 11.33 -24.71
N VAL A 8 6.83 10.80 -25.54
CA VAL A 8 7.39 9.45 -25.35
C VAL A 8 8.48 9.43 -24.26
N THR A 9 9.11 10.56 -23.96
CA THR A 9 10.23 10.63 -23.00
C THR A 9 9.79 10.69 -21.54
N VAL A 10 8.52 11.02 -21.24
CA VAL A 10 8.05 11.16 -19.85
C VAL A 10 7.64 9.81 -19.25
N CYS A 11 7.13 8.88 -20.07
CA CYS A 11 6.73 7.55 -19.58
C CYS A 11 7.90 6.63 -19.24
N THR A 12 9.07 6.81 -19.86
CA THR A 12 10.29 6.04 -19.56
C THR A 12 11.02 6.53 -18.29
N ILE A 13 10.91 7.81 -17.94
CA ILE A 13 11.56 8.35 -16.73
C ILE A 13 10.86 7.86 -15.45
N LEU A 14 9.54 7.62 -15.48
CA LEU A 14 8.83 7.14 -14.30
C LEU A 14 9.11 5.66 -13.97
N ALA A 15 9.46 4.84 -14.97
CA ALA A 15 9.82 3.43 -14.76
C ALA A 15 11.28 3.25 -14.34
N THR A 16 12.16 4.19 -14.69
CA THR A 16 13.60 4.15 -14.36
C THR A 16 13.91 4.74 -12.99
N GLN A 17 12.96 5.44 -12.34
CA GLN A 17 13.11 5.96 -10.98
C GLN A 17 12.44 5.12 -9.89
N MET A 18 11.98 3.90 -10.19
CA MET A 18 11.88 2.91 -9.13
C MET A 18 13.29 2.37 -8.93
N PRO A 19 14.00 2.73 -7.85
CA PRO A 19 15.24 2.05 -7.54
C PRO A 19 14.88 0.58 -7.33
N SER A 20 15.17 -0.25 -8.32
CA SER A 20 15.33 -1.67 -8.12
C SER A 20 16.52 -1.81 -7.20
N LYS A 21 16.29 -1.65 -5.88
CA LYS A 21 17.19 -2.17 -4.86
C LYS A 21 17.08 -3.69 -4.94
N ALA A 22 17.68 -4.27 -5.98
CA ALA A 22 18.39 -5.52 -5.89
C ALA A 22 19.63 -5.30 -4.99
N LEU A 23 19.39 -4.86 -3.76
CA LEU A 23 20.40 -4.66 -2.73
C LEU A 23 20.26 -5.83 -1.77
N SER A 24 21.15 -6.81 -1.92
CA SER A 24 21.83 -7.49 -0.82
C SER A 24 20.97 -7.75 0.43
N SER A 25 19.95 -8.58 0.31
CA SER A 25 19.14 -8.95 1.46
C SER A 25 18.58 -10.34 1.24
N THR A 26 19.07 -11.29 2.02
CA THR A 26 18.48 -12.62 2.21
C THR A 26 17.06 -12.58 2.78
N ALA A 27 16.50 -11.38 3.03
CA ALA A 27 15.15 -11.21 3.52
C ALA A 27 14.12 -11.27 2.36
N THR A 28 13.11 -12.11 2.56
CA THR A 28 11.96 -12.21 1.67
C THR A 28 11.12 -10.92 1.68
N LEU A 29 10.32 -10.69 0.63
CA LEU A 29 9.48 -9.49 0.51
C LEU A 29 8.55 -9.28 1.73
N GLY A 30 7.99 -10.35 2.30
CA GLY A 30 7.18 -10.27 3.52
C GLY A 30 7.99 -9.84 4.74
N ARG A 31 9.23 -10.33 4.91
CA ARG A 31 10.10 -9.87 6.01
C ARG A 31 10.44 -8.39 5.85
N LYS A 32 10.79 -7.96 4.63
CA LYS A 32 11.02 -6.54 4.30
C LYS A 32 9.78 -5.69 4.59
N PHE A 33 8.59 -6.20 4.29
CA PHE A 33 7.32 -5.53 4.58
C PHE A 33 7.18 -5.25 6.08
N PHE A 34 7.35 -6.25 6.96
CA PHE A 34 7.26 -6.00 8.40
C PHE A 34 8.38 -5.09 8.92
N GLN A 35 9.61 -5.21 8.40
CA GLN A 35 10.71 -4.31 8.72
C GLN A 35 10.41 -2.85 8.35
N PHE A 36 9.79 -2.60 7.20
CA PHE A 36 9.36 -1.26 6.79
C PHE A 36 8.45 -0.62 7.84
N PHE A 37 7.48 -1.35 8.39
CA PHE A 37 6.60 -0.82 9.44
C PHE A 37 7.26 -0.77 10.82
N GLN A 38 8.18 -1.68 11.14
CA GLN A 38 8.95 -1.61 12.38
C GLN A 38 9.76 -0.32 12.45
N ALA A 39 10.35 0.11 11.34
CA ALA A 39 11.13 1.34 11.23
C ALA A 39 10.31 2.65 11.34
N LEU A 40 8.97 2.58 11.35
CA LEU A 40 8.14 3.76 11.57
C LEU A 40 8.23 4.24 13.03
N GLU A 41 8.39 5.53 13.24
CA GLU A 41 8.39 6.14 14.57
C GLU A 41 6.96 6.46 15.04
N GLU A 42 6.82 6.88 16.30
CA GLU A 42 5.54 7.36 16.81
C GLU A 42 5.13 8.65 16.07
N GLY A 43 3.91 8.68 15.56
CA GLY A 43 3.40 9.81 14.76
C GLY A 43 3.62 9.68 13.25
N ASP A 44 4.42 8.71 12.78
CA ASP A 44 4.52 8.41 11.35
C ASP A 44 3.17 7.95 10.78
N VAL A 45 2.86 8.46 9.59
CA VAL A 45 1.61 8.16 8.88
C VAL A 45 1.93 7.52 7.54
N ILE A 46 1.20 6.46 7.20
CA ILE A 46 1.25 5.86 5.87
C ILE A 46 -0.01 6.26 5.11
N TYR A 47 0.15 6.62 3.84
CA TYR A 47 -0.94 6.99 2.95
C TYR A 47 -1.04 6.02 1.78
N THR A 48 -2.27 5.68 1.38
CA THR A 48 -2.51 5.09 0.07
C THR A 48 -2.48 6.19 -0.99
N THR A 49 -1.36 6.32 -1.68
CA THR A 49 -1.14 7.40 -2.67
C THR A 49 -1.74 7.10 -4.03
N LYS A 50 -1.76 5.81 -4.42
CA LYS A 50 -2.37 5.34 -5.67
C LYS A 50 -3.01 3.98 -5.45
N ALA A 51 -4.13 3.73 -6.13
CA ALA A 51 -4.76 2.42 -6.22
C ALA A 51 -5.40 2.23 -7.59
N SER A 52 -5.27 1.03 -8.16
CA SER A 52 -5.95 0.64 -9.40
C SER A 52 -7.30 -0.04 -9.13
N TYR A 53 -7.89 0.16 -7.95
CA TYR A 53 -9.19 -0.37 -7.55
C TYR A 53 -10.00 0.70 -6.82
N ARG A 54 -11.33 0.55 -6.80
CA ARG A 54 -12.18 1.45 -6.00
C ARG A 54 -11.89 1.26 -4.51
N GLN A 55 -11.45 2.33 -3.85
CA GLN A 55 -11.39 2.37 -2.40
C GLN A 55 -12.83 2.53 -1.87
N GLY A 56 -13.25 1.63 -0.98
CA GLY A 56 -14.65 1.58 -0.51
C GLY A 56 -15.03 2.83 0.29
N ARG A 57 -16.32 3.21 0.23
CA ARG A 57 -16.91 4.47 0.73
C ARG A 57 -16.45 5.69 -0.07
N SER A 58 -17.20 5.99 -1.12
CA SER A 58 -17.04 7.05 -2.14
C SER A 58 -17.04 8.52 -1.62
N ARG A 59 -16.60 8.78 -0.39
CA ARG A 59 -16.34 10.12 0.15
C ARG A 59 -14.99 10.20 0.91
N VAL A 60 -14.16 9.17 0.76
CA VAL A 60 -12.86 9.07 1.41
C VAL A 60 -11.81 9.51 0.40
N ASP A 61 -11.36 10.75 0.52
CA ASP A 61 -10.35 11.31 -0.38
C ASP A 61 -8.92 10.98 0.07
N CYS A 62 -8.73 10.64 1.35
CA CYS A 62 -7.44 10.19 1.88
C CYS A 62 -7.64 9.06 2.90
N VAL A 63 -7.02 7.91 2.65
CA VAL A 63 -6.86 6.87 3.67
C VAL A 63 -5.49 7.02 4.29
N LYS A 64 -5.46 7.25 5.60
CA LYS A 64 -4.23 7.28 6.39
C LYS A 64 -4.18 6.10 7.36
N TYR A 65 -2.97 5.62 7.63
CA TYR A 65 -2.71 4.55 8.57
C TYR A 65 -1.66 4.99 9.57
N THR A 66 -1.91 4.73 10.85
CA THR A 66 -0.89 4.88 11.90
C THR A 66 -0.56 3.52 12.51
N LYS A 67 0.71 3.32 12.84
CA LYS A 67 1.15 2.06 13.46
C LYS A 67 0.64 1.98 14.90
N ILE A 68 0.05 0.83 15.25
CA ILE A 68 -0.26 0.48 16.65
C ILE A 68 0.85 -0.41 17.20
N SER A 69 1.24 -1.45 16.46
CA SER A 69 2.30 -2.38 16.84
C SER A 69 2.81 -3.14 15.62
N SER A 70 4.08 -3.50 15.59
CA SER A 70 4.63 -4.40 14.57
C SER A 70 5.66 -5.34 15.20
N ASP A 71 5.60 -6.61 14.84
CA ASP A 71 6.63 -7.63 15.07
C ASP A 71 7.11 -8.20 13.72
N GLU A 72 7.88 -9.29 13.74
CA GLU A 72 8.49 -9.86 12.52
C GLU A 72 7.49 -10.42 11.51
N THR A 73 6.29 -10.80 11.95
CA THR A 73 5.29 -11.51 11.12
C THR A 73 3.90 -10.90 11.20
N LYS A 74 3.69 -9.91 12.07
CA LYS A 74 2.39 -9.32 12.35
C LYS A 74 2.51 -7.83 12.56
N LEU A 75 1.58 -7.11 11.94
CA LEU A 75 1.45 -5.66 12.00
C LEU A 75 0.02 -5.31 12.35
N ARG A 76 -0.16 -4.27 13.17
CA ARG A 76 -1.46 -3.69 13.47
C ARG A 76 -1.43 -2.21 13.16
N LEU A 77 -2.35 -1.78 12.30
CA LEU A 77 -2.52 -0.38 11.91
C LEU A 77 -3.90 0.12 12.36
N CYS A 78 -3.98 1.41 12.67
CA CYS A 78 -5.23 2.15 12.74
C CYS A 78 -5.44 2.85 11.39
N MET A 79 -6.41 2.38 10.61
CA MET A 79 -6.85 3.06 9.40
C MET A 79 -7.83 4.16 9.79
N GLN A 80 -7.64 5.36 9.25
CA GLN A 80 -8.59 6.46 9.33
C GLN A 80 -8.86 6.97 7.92
N SER A 81 -10.13 7.04 7.54
CA SER A 81 -10.53 7.73 6.33
C SER A 81 -10.77 9.21 6.63
N ALA A 82 -10.00 10.11 6.00
CA ALA A 82 -10.40 11.51 5.95
C ALA A 82 -11.57 11.62 4.98
N ILE A 83 -12.74 11.90 5.55
CA ILE A 83 -13.91 12.29 4.77
C ILE A 83 -13.75 13.78 4.53
N ASN A 84 -13.87 14.26 3.29
CA ASN A 84 -13.93 15.70 2.97
C ASN A 84 -15.28 16.30 3.41
N ASN A 85 -15.65 16.07 4.66
CA ASN A 85 -16.81 16.64 5.31
C ASN A 85 -16.43 16.95 6.76
N LYS A 86 -16.26 18.25 7.05
CA LYS A 86 -15.83 18.77 8.36
C LYS A 86 -16.76 18.38 9.52
N GLY A 87 -18.02 18.01 9.23
CA GLY A 87 -19.00 17.61 10.24
C GLY A 87 -19.01 16.11 10.58
N LEU A 88 -18.26 15.26 9.85
CA LEU A 88 -18.22 13.83 10.09
C LEU A 88 -16.89 13.44 10.75
N GLN A 89 -16.98 12.82 11.93
CA GLN A 89 -15.79 12.29 12.59
C GLN A 89 -15.14 11.19 11.73
N PRO A 90 -13.80 11.15 11.64
CA PRO A 90 -13.10 10.05 11.01
C PRO A 90 -13.54 8.72 11.64
N TYR A 91 -13.75 7.69 10.82
CA TYR A 91 -14.05 6.35 11.32
C TYR A 91 -12.73 5.57 11.49
N PRO A 92 -12.22 5.39 12.72
CA PRO A 92 -11.04 4.57 12.94
C PRO A 92 -11.40 3.09 12.79
N MET A 93 -10.55 2.34 12.11
CA MET A 93 -10.66 0.90 11.97
C MET A 93 -9.32 0.24 12.25
N LYS A 94 -9.32 -0.75 13.15
CA LYS A 94 -8.13 -1.55 13.43
C LYS A 94 -7.97 -2.63 12.37
N ILE A 95 -6.82 -2.62 11.70
CA ILE A 95 -6.47 -3.60 10.68
C ILE A 95 -5.26 -4.39 11.17
N THR A 96 -5.33 -5.71 11.02
CA THR A 96 -4.23 -6.62 11.33
C THR A 96 -3.69 -7.22 10.04
N TYR A 97 -2.38 -7.18 9.90
CA TYR A 97 -1.64 -7.84 8.83
C TYR A 97 -0.87 -9.01 9.40
N ARG A 98 -0.86 -10.16 8.72
CA ARG A 98 -0.06 -11.33 9.11
C ARG A 98 0.62 -11.95 7.91
N GLN A 99 1.88 -12.36 8.08
CA GLN A 99 2.58 -13.12 7.08
C GLN A 99 1.89 -14.47 6.88
N GLU A 100 1.64 -14.84 5.63
CA GLU A 100 1.16 -16.17 5.26
C GLU A 100 2.36 -17.10 5.00
N ARG A 101 2.11 -18.40 4.80
CA ARG A 101 3.17 -19.39 4.52
C ARG A 101 4.05 -18.99 3.33
N LYS A 102 3.46 -18.35 2.32
CA LYS A 102 4.18 -17.84 1.16
C LYS A 102 4.80 -16.50 1.53
N CYS A 103 6.12 -16.38 1.37
CA CYS A 103 6.89 -15.29 1.97
C CYS A 103 6.59 -13.89 1.41
N ASP A 104 5.93 -13.77 0.25
CA ASP A 104 5.49 -12.52 -0.35
C ASP A 104 3.99 -12.22 -0.10
N VAL A 105 3.30 -13.07 0.66
CA VAL A 105 1.86 -12.97 0.88
C VAL A 105 1.57 -12.57 2.32
N VAL A 106 0.68 -11.61 2.48
CA VAL A 106 0.22 -11.08 3.75
C VAL A 106 -1.30 -11.11 3.76
N SER A 107 -1.92 -11.62 4.82
CA SER A 107 -3.34 -11.40 5.03
C SER A 107 -3.61 -10.10 5.75
N GLU A 108 -4.59 -9.35 5.27
CA GLU A 108 -5.18 -8.18 5.92
C GLU A 108 -6.51 -8.59 6.53
N SER A 109 -6.78 -8.24 7.79
CA SER A 109 -8.07 -8.53 8.43
C SER A 109 -8.54 -7.44 9.38
N TRP A 110 -9.85 -7.27 9.46
CA TRP A 110 -10.55 -6.37 10.37
C TRP A 110 -11.87 -7.02 10.81
N SER A 111 -12.66 -6.35 11.64
CA SER A 111 -13.91 -6.90 12.20
C SER A 111 -14.95 -7.32 11.16
N GLY A 112 -14.87 -6.80 9.94
CA GLY A 112 -15.86 -7.00 8.87
C GLY A 112 -15.33 -7.68 7.62
N GLY A 113 -14.10 -8.23 7.64
CA GLY A 113 -13.56 -8.87 6.45
C GLY A 113 -12.08 -9.22 6.52
N LYS A 114 -11.64 -9.95 5.49
CA LYS A 114 -10.25 -10.35 5.26
C LYS A 114 -9.90 -10.16 3.79
N TYR A 115 -8.72 -9.63 3.51
CA TYR A 115 -8.11 -9.58 2.18
C TYR A 115 -6.75 -10.30 2.18
N THR A 116 -6.28 -10.62 0.99
CA THR A 116 -5.00 -11.24 0.71
C THR A 116 -4.18 -10.30 -0.16
N LEU A 117 -3.04 -9.90 0.36
CA LEU A 117 -2.09 -9.02 -0.31
C LEU A 117 -0.91 -9.84 -0.81
N THR A 118 -0.53 -9.64 -2.06
CA THR A 118 0.81 -10.03 -2.55
C THR A 118 1.69 -8.79 -2.54
N ILE A 119 2.78 -8.81 -1.80
CA ILE A 119 3.77 -7.73 -1.76
C ILE A 119 4.64 -7.84 -3.01
N LEU A 120 4.66 -6.78 -3.80
CA LEU A 120 5.41 -6.72 -5.07
C LEU A 120 6.74 -5.99 -4.91
N TYR A 121 6.78 -4.99 -4.02
CA TYR A 121 7.98 -4.20 -3.75
C TYR A 121 7.92 -3.57 -2.37
N VAL A 122 9.08 -3.45 -1.72
CA VAL A 122 9.29 -2.71 -0.47
C VAL A 122 10.57 -1.89 -0.62
N GLY A 123 10.43 -0.58 -0.60
CA GLY A 123 11.54 0.37 -0.55
C GLY A 123 11.51 1.18 0.74
N ASP A 124 12.44 2.11 0.87
CA ASP A 124 12.62 2.89 2.10
C ASP A 124 11.40 3.78 2.41
N MET A 125 10.69 4.25 1.38
CA MET A 125 9.57 5.20 1.53
C MET A 125 8.23 4.63 1.07
N CYS A 126 8.19 3.47 0.43
CA CYS A 126 6.97 2.94 -0.15
C CYS A 126 6.90 1.42 -0.23
N VAL A 127 5.66 0.93 -0.27
CA VAL A 127 5.31 -0.47 -0.47
C VAL A 127 4.33 -0.56 -1.64
N VAL A 128 4.60 -1.46 -2.57
CA VAL A 128 3.69 -1.79 -3.68
C VAL A 128 3.11 -3.17 -3.43
N TYR A 129 1.80 -3.28 -3.55
CA TYR A 129 1.08 -4.52 -3.29
C TYR A 129 -0.04 -4.73 -4.29
N ARG A 130 -0.44 -6.00 -4.43
CA ARG A 130 -1.63 -6.46 -5.14
C ARG A 130 -2.64 -6.98 -4.14
N VAL A 131 -3.93 -6.69 -4.33
CA VAL A 131 -5.04 -7.17 -3.49
C VAL A 131 -5.93 -8.10 -4.31
N ARG A 132 -6.13 -9.33 -3.82
CA ARG A 132 -6.86 -10.36 -4.57
C ARG A 132 -8.36 -10.11 -4.64
N GLU A 133 -8.95 -9.62 -3.56
CA GLU A 133 -10.40 -9.52 -3.38
C GLU A 133 -10.97 -8.20 -3.94
N LYS A 134 -10.14 -7.37 -4.57
CA LYS A 134 -10.55 -6.11 -5.20
C LYS A 134 -10.61 -6.26 -6.70
N THR A 135 -11.66 -5.70 -7.30
CA THR A 135 -11.76 -5.58 -8.76
C THR A 135 -10.95 -4.37 -9.23
N ALA A 136 -10.07 -4.59 -10.21
CA ALA A 136 -9.32 -3.53 -10.85
C ALA A 136 -10.26 -2.59 -11.62
N LEU A 137 -9.88 -1.31 -11.71
CA LEU A 137 -10.56 -0.31 -12.52
C LEU A 137 -10.38 -0.57 -14.02
N THR A 138 -9.23 -1.17 -14.40
CA THR A 138 -8.96 -1.57 -15.78
C THR A 138 -9.35 -3.05 -15.98
N PRO A 139 -10.25 -3.36 -16.93
CA PRO A 139 -10.62 -4.74 -17.23
C PRO A 139 -9.41 -5.61 -17.57
N GLY A 140 -9.41 -6.86 -17.07
CA GLY A 140 -8.34 -7.83 -17.32
C GLY A 140 -7.01 -7.51 -16.62
N LYS A 141 -6.97 -6.52 -15.72
CA LYS A 141 -5.80 -6.18 -14.90
C LYS A 141 -6.01 -6.55 -13.44
N GLU A 142 -4.91 -6.54 -12.69
CA GLU A 142 -4.91 -6.81 -11.26
C GLU A 142 -5.12 -5.52 -10.45
N ALA A 143 -5.73 -5.66 -9.27
CA ALA A 143 -5.93 -4.56 -8.34
C ALA A 143 -4.66 -4.37 -7.49
N CYS A 144 -4.03 -3.21 -7.62
CA CYS A 144 -2.78 -2.86 -6.96
C CYS A 144 -2.90 -1.54 -6.20
N GLY A 145 -2.07 -1.37 -5.18
CA GLY A 145 -1.97 -0.14 -4.41
C GLY A 145 -0.52 0.21 -4.07
N ILE A 146 -0.32 1.48 -3.74
CA ILE A 146 0.96 2.02 -3.27
C ILE A 146 0.75 2.71 -1.94
N TRP A 147 1.41 2.18 -0.91
CA TRP A 147 1.56 2.85 0.37
C TRP A 147 2.85 3.64 0.40
N ARG A 148 2.79 4.84 0.97
CA ARG A 148 3.94 5.73 1.13
C ARG A 148 3.93 6.34 2.54
N LYS A 149 5.11 6.42 3.16
CA LYS A 149 5.34 7.24 4.37
C LYS A 149 5.23 8.73 4.02
#